data_AF-A0AAW6P5B4-F1
#
_entry.id   AF-A0AAW6P5B4-F1
#
_cell.length_a   1.000
_cell.length_b   1.000
_cell.length_c   1.000
_cell.angle_alpha   90.00
_cell.angle_beta   90.00
_cell.angle_gamma   90.00
#
_symmetry.space_group_name_H-M   'P 1'
#
loop_
_entity.id
_entity.type
_entity.pdbx_description
1 polymer ?
#
loop_
_entity_poly.entity_id
_entity_poly.type
_entity_poly.pdbx_seq_one_letter_code
_entity_poly.pdbx_strand_id
1 'polypeptide(L)'
;RSIALGAGEHIDAAAREQVQLTAGEQMLLNAGQGLGTFAQSGDMRHIAHQGQLLLQAQHNSVRLEADQSVEVSASQQHIVATAKTHLTLLCGGAYVKIADGNIEMGMPGNFTVKAAKHSLVGPANADSSLPLFKSPSTGEFEGRYRLRKTDERAFQGYRYKLMSGGQLLAEGWTSDEGETELIETGAPRAIQAYKTVMRDDQRITEDWASQLATVDDARPHKDSPSPFDDEFMDEYLPEEA
;
A
#
# COMPACT_ATOMS: atom_id res chain seq x y z
N ARG A 1 -6.50 -15.71 34.41
CA ARG A 1 -7.03 -17.03 33.96
C ARG A 1 -7.68 -16.79 32.61
N SER A 2 -7.50 -17.71 31.65
CA SER A 2 -8.08 -17.62 30.30
C SER A 2 -9.00 -18.81 30.03
N ILE A 3 -9.91 -18.64 29.07
CA ILE A 3 -10.72 -19.72 28.47
C ILE A 3 -10.39 -19.71 26.98
N ALA A 4 -10.12 -20.87 26.40
CA ALA A 4 -9.89 -21.05 24.97
C ALA A 4 -10.94 -22.03 24.42
N LEU A 5 -11.50 -21.70 23.25
CA LEU A 5 -12.40 -22.54 22.47
C LEU A 5 -11.77 -22.71 21.09
N GLY A 6 -11.62 -23.94 20.61
CA GLY A 6 -10.99 -24.26 19.34
C GLY A 6 -11.61 -25.49 18.70
N ALA A 7 -11.58 -25.54 17.38
CA ALA A 7 -12.01 -26.69 16.57
C ALA A 7 -11.08 -26.80 15.34
N GLY A 8 -10.84 -28.03 14.87
CA GLY A 8 -10.03 -28.26 13.67
C GLY A 8 -10.74 -27.87 12.37
N GLU A 9 -12.08 -27.84 12.37
CA GLU A 9 -12.87 -27.51 11.19
C GLU A 9 -13.76 -26.28 11.45
N HIS A 10 -14.80 -26.40 12.30
CA HIS A 10 -15.82 -25.36 12.44
C HIS A 10 -16.25 -25.13 13.90
N ILE A 11 -16.60 -23.89 14.22
CA ILE A 11 -17.29 -23.49 15.45
C ILE A 11 -18.58 -22.77 15.04
N ASP A 12 -19.73 -23.39 15.34
CA ASP A 12 -21.05 -22.80 15.07
C ASP A 12 -21.71 -22.37 16.38
N ALA A 13 -22.15 -21.11 16.43
CA ALA A 13 -22.92 -20.56 17.54
C ALA A 13 -24.28 -20.09 17.04
N ALA A 14 -25.35 -20.73 17.51
CA ALA A 14 -26.71 -20.40 17.16
C ALA A 14 -27.57 -20.16 18.40
N ALA A 15 -28.47 -19.18 18.33
CA ALA A 15 -29.46 -18.91 19.36
C ALA A 15 -30.79 -18.56 18.69
N ARG A 16 -31.91 -18.97 19.32
CA ARG A 16 -33.26 -18.63 18.84
C ARG A 16 -33.59 -17.15 18.99
N GLU A 17 -33.00 -16.49 19.98
CA GLU A 17 -33.33 -15.12 20.36
C GLU A 17 -32.14 -14.18 20.14
N GLN A 18 -31.02 -14.39 20.84
CA GLN A 18 -29.89 -13.47 20.77
C GLN A 18 -28.55 -14.14 21.07
N VAL A 19 -27.50 -13.68 20.39
CA VAL A 19 -26.10 -13.90 20.74
C VAL A 19 -25.52 -12.54 21.14
N GLN A 20 -24.91 -12.47 22.33
CA GLN A 20 -24.26 -11.25 22.82
C GLN A 20 -22.79 -11.55 23.14
N LEU A 21 -21.89 -10.72 22.63
CA LEU A 21 -20.46 -10.80 22.88
C LEU A 21 -20.00 -9.46 23.47
N THR A 22 -19.43 -9.49 24.67
CA THR A 22 -19.01 -8.29 25.40
C THR A 22 -17.60 -8.50 25.92
N ALA A 23 -16.72 -7.50 25.70
CA ALA A 23 -15.37 -7.47 26.24
C ALA A 23 -15.17 -6.18 27.04
N GLY A 24 -14.45 -6.25 28.16
CA GLY A 24 -14.17 -5.09 29.01
C GLY A 24 -13.06 -4.18 28.47
N GLU A 25 -12.21 -4.70 27.59
CA GLU A 25 -11.06 -3.98 27.03
C GLU A 25 -11.13 -3.95 25.49
N GLN A 26 -10.93 -5.09 24.83
CA GLN A 26 -10.88 -5.18 23.36
C GLN A 26 -11.57 -6.43 22.82
N MET A 27 -12.11 -6.31 21.60
CA MET A 27 -12.61 -7.43 20.79
C MET A 27 -11.91 -7.40 19.44
N LEU A 28 -11.31 -8.53 19.06
CA LEU A 28 -10.60 -8.71 17.80
C LEU A 28 -11.30 -9.81 16.99
N LEU A 29 -11.60 -9.51 15.73
CA LEU A 29 -12.21 -10.44 14.79
C LEU A 29 -11.30 -10.55 13.57
N ASN A 30 -10.67 -11.71 13.40
CA ASN A 30 -9.75 -11.98 12.30
C ASN A 30 -10.21 -13.23 11.55
N ALA A 31 -10.11 -13.21 10.22
CA ALA A 31 -10.44 -14.34 9.36
C ALA A 31 -9.42 -14.44 8.22
N GLY A 32 -9.03 -15.67 7.85
CA GLY A 32 -8.01 -15.89 6.82
C GLY A 32 -8.50 -15.66 5.39
N GLN A 33 -9.81 -15.78 5.13
CA GLN A 33 -10.39 -15.68 3.78
C GLN A 33 -11.48 -14.61 3.67
N GLY A 34 -12.26 -14.38 4.72
CA GLY A 34 -13.29 -13.35 4.70
C GLY A 34 -14.08 -13.25 6.00
N LEU A 35 -14.68 -12.08 6.22
CA LEU A 35 -15.59 -11.79 7.33
C LEU A 35 -16.90 -11.26 6.74
N GLY A 36 -18.01 -11.93 7.05
CA GLY A 36 -19.34 -11.56 6.57
C GLY A 36 -20.26 -11.20 7.73
N THR A 37 -21.00 -10.11 7.59
CA THR A 37 -22.09 -9.73 8.50
C THR A 37 -23.35 -9.50 7.71
N PHE A 38 -24.47 -10.05 8.16
CA PHE A 38 -25.75 -9.94 7.48
C PHE A 38 -26.88 -9.84 8.50
N ALA A 39 -27.83 -8.94 8.25
CA ALA A 39 -29.07 -8.83 9.00
C ALA A 39 -30.24 -8.94 8.02
N GLN A 40 -31.13 -9.92 8.24
CA GLN A 40 -32.30 -10.12 7.38
C GLN A 40 -33.35 -9.01 7.57
N SER A 41 -33.50 -8.55 8.81
CA SER A 41 -34.43 -7.50 9.21
C SER A 41 -33.79 -6.60 10.26
N GLY A 42 -34.28 -5.36 10.35
CA GLY A 42 -33.73 -4.35 11.25
C GLY A 42 -32.43 -3.71 10.73
N ASP A 43 -31.69 -3.07 11.63
CA ASP A 43 -30.55 -2.22 11.29
C ASP A 43 -29.20 -2.88 11.61
N MET A 44 -28.22 -2.65 10.75
CA MET A 44 -26.80 -2.91 11.05
C MET A 44 -26.15 -1.62 11.56
N ARG A 45 -25.40 -1.70 12.67
CA ARG A 45 -24.79 -0.53 13.32
C ARG A 45 -23.33 -0.80 13.67
N HIS A 46 -22.43 0.03 13.14
CA HIS A 46 -21.02 0.07 13.53
C HIS A 46 -20.73 1.45 14.13
N ILE A 47 -20.61 1.50 15.47
CA ILE A 47 -20.55 2.76 16.22
C ILE A 47 -19.31 2.75 17.12
N ALA A 48 -18.47 3.77 16.95
CA ALA A 48 -17.42 4.10 17.91
C ALA A 48 -17.87 5.33 18.72
N HIS A 49 -18.04 5.19 20.04
CA HIS A 49 -18.39 6.33 20.91
C HIS A 49 -17.24 7.33 21.01
N GLN A 50 -16.02 6.81 21.07
CA GLN A 50 -14.77 7.57 21.04
C GLN A 50 -13.80 6.88 20.08
N GLY A 51 -12.90 7.65 19.49
CA GLY A 51 -11.92 7.15 18.53
C GLY A 51 -12.43 7.15 17.08
N GLN A 52 -11.63 6.57 16.19
CA GLN A 52 -11.86 6.57 14.75
C GLN A 52 -12.58 5.30 14.32
N LEU A 53 -13.62 5.44 13.49
CA LEU A 53 -14.11 4.34 12.66
C LEU A 53 -13.29 4.31 11.36
N LEU A 54 -12.53 3.23 11.15
CA LEU A 54 -11.68 3.06 9.97
C LEU A 54 -12.19 1.90 9.13
N LEU A 55 -12.58 2.18 7.88
CA LEU A 55 -12.97 1.18 6.89
C LEU A 55 -11.99 1.25 5.72
N GLN A 56 -11.31 0.15 5.44
CA GLN A 56 -10.26 0.09 4.42
C GLN A 56 -10.27 -1.25 3.68
N ALA A 57 -10.10 -1.18 2.36
CA ALA A 57 -9.73 -2.32 1.53
C ALA A 57 -8.33 -2.02 0.96
N GLN A 58 -7.30 -2.64 1.52
CA GLN A 58 -5.90 -2.28 1.21
C GLN A 58 -5.44 -2.74 -0.18
N HIS A 59 -6.09 -3.78 -0.73
CA HIS A 59 -5.75 -4.39 -2.01
C HIS A 59 -6.99 -4.63 -2.89
N ASN A 60 -8.11 -3.95 -2.59
CA ASN A 60 -9.36 -4.10 -3.35
C ASN A 60 -10.23 -2.84 -3.18
N SER A 61 -11.44 -2.87 -3.73
CA SER A 61 -12.39 -1.76 -3.68
C SER A 61 -13.28 -1.78 -2.43
N VAL A 62 -13.73 -0.59 -2.03
CA VAL A 62 -14.88 -0.40 -1.12
C VAL A 62 -16.09 0.02 -1.96
N ARG A 63 -17.25 -0.60 -1.71
CA ARG A 63 -18.53 -0.27 -2.35
C ARG A 63 -19.57 0.01 -1.28
N LEU A 64 -20.24 1.16 -1.39
CA LEU A 64 -21.32 1.59 -0.50
C LEU A 64 -22.55 1.88 -1.37
N GLU A 65 -23.59 1.08 -1.20
CA GLU A 65 -24.81 1.13 -2.01
C GLU A 65 -26.04 1.04 -1.10
N ALA A 66 -27.10 1.77 -1.45
CA ALA A 66 -28.37 1.75 -0.76
C ALA A 66 -29.51 1.93 -1.76
N ASP A 67 -30.66 1.31 -1.49
CA ASP A 67 -31.87 1.45 -2.32
C ASP A 67 -32.52 2.84 -2.19
N GLN A 68 -32.43 3.44 -0.99
CA GLN A 68 -32.99 4.76 -0.71
C GLN A 68 -31.92 5.86 -0.80
N SER A 69 -31.16 6.08 0.28
CA SER A 69 -30.19 7.17 0.37
C SER A 69 -28.88 6.73 1.00
N VAL A 70 -27.81 7.44 0.62
CA VAL A 70 -26.50 7.40 1.27
C VAL A 70 -26.18 8.81 1.74
N GLU A 71 -25.97 8.99 3.04
CA GLU A 71 -25.64 10.27 3.66
C GLU A 71 -24.22 10.24 4.23
N VAL A 72 -23.41 11.22 3.85
CA VAL A 72 -22.06 11.43 4.38
C VAL A 72 -21.97 12.86 4.91
N SER A 73 -21.74 12.99 6.21
CA SER A 73 -21.69 14.30 6.88
C SER A 73 -20.59 14.34 7.94
N ALA A 74 -20.02 15.53 8.13
CA ALA A 74 -19.10 15.84 9.22
C ALA A 74 -19.60 17.11 9.91
N SER A 75 -19.83 17.04 11.23
CA SER A 75 -20.48 18.12 11.98
C SER A 75 -19.55 19.28 12.37
N GLN A 76 -18.25 19.00 12.51
CA GLN A 76 -17.29 19.97 13.07
C GLN A 76 -16.19 20.38 12.11
N GLN A 77 -15.76 19.50 11.22
CA GLN A 77 -14.58 19.71 10.38
C GLN A 77 -14.94 19.59 8.89
N HIS A 78 -14.45 18.56 8.21
CA HIS A 78 -14.52 18.47 6.75
C HIS A 78 -14.83 17.06 6.28
N ILE A 79 -15.27 16.98 5.02
CA ILE A 79 -15.30 15.76 4.23
C ILE A 79 -14.24 15.93 3.14
N VAL A 80 -13.36 14.94 3.01
CA VAL A 80 -12.34 14.91 1.97
C VAL A 80 -12.54 13.66 1.13
N ALA A 81 -12.73 13.87 -0.18
CA ALA A 81 -12.75 12.82 -1.17
C ALA A 81 -11.56 13.02 -2.10
N THR A 82 -10.65 12.06 -2.11
CA THR A 82 -9.43 12.09 -2.91
C THR A 82 -9.34 10.83 -3.76
N ALA A 83 -8.81 10.97 -4.96
CA ALA A 83 -8.62 9.86 -5.89
C ALA A 83 -7.37 10.11 -6.72
N LYS A 84 -6.65 9.04 -7.07
CA LYS A 84 -5.46 9.12 -7.94
C LYS A 84 -5.80 9.43 -9.39
N THR A 85 -6.87 8.80 -9.88
CA THR A 85 -7.22 8.79 -11.31
C THR A 85 -8.33 9.79 -11.61
N HIS A 86 -9.48 9.64 -10.95
CA HIS A 86 -10.61 10.54 -11.15
C HIS A 86 -11.59 10.48 -9.99
N LEU A 87 -12.34 11.57 -9.82
CA LEU A 87 -13.55 11.64 -9.00
C LEU A 87 -14.73 11.96 -9.91
N THR A 88 -15.85 11.26 -9.77
CA THR A 88 -17.04 11.49 -10.60
C THR A 88 -18.30 11.48 -9.76
N LEU A 89 -19.10 12.54 -9.90
CA LEU A 89 -20.42 12.69 -9.31
C LEU A 89 -21.44 12.64 -10.44
N LEU A 90 -22.41 11.73 -10.39
CA LEU A 90 -23.46 11.60 -11.40
C LEU A 90 -24.84 11.74 -10.76
N CYS A 91 -25.74 12.45 -11.43
CA CYS A 91 -27.13 12.59 -11.01
C CYS A 91 -28.03 12.92 -12.21
N GLY A 92 -29.00 12.04 -12.52
CA GLY A 92 -30.03 12.33 -13.54
C GLY A 92 -29.47 12.68 -14.94
N GLY A 93 -28.31 12.15 -15.31
CA GLY A 93 -27.62 12.46 -16.57
C GLY A 93 -26.70 13.69 -16.52
N ALA A 94 -26.75 14.49 -15.45
CA ALA A 94 -25.72 15.48 -15.16
C ALA A 94 -24.53 14.83 -14.44
N TYR A 95 -23.33 15.36 -14.65
CA TYR A 95 -22.13 14.91 -13.95
C TYR A 95 -21.11 16.02 -13.71
N VAL A 96 -20.29 15.79 -12.70
CA VAL A 96 -19.04 16.53 -12.44
C VAL A 96 -17.92 15.51 -12.37
N LYS A 97 -16.89 15.67 -13.19
CA LYS A 97 -15.71 14.80 -13.23
C LYS A 97 -14.45 15.61 -12.99
N ILE A 98 -13.60 15.14 -12.08
CA ILE A 98 -12.27 15.70 -11.81
C ILE A 98 -11.25 14.65 -12.22
N ALA A 99 -10.40 14.96 -13.21
CA ALA A 99 -9.39 14.04 -13.74
C ALA A 99 -8.27 14.82 -14.44
N ASP A 100 -7.02 14.34 -14.35
CA ASP A 100 -5.86 14.90 -15.07
C ASP A 100 -5.66 16.41 -14.87
N GLY A 101 -5.99 16.93 -13.68
CA GLY A 101 -5.94 18.36 -13.37
C GLY A 101 -7.10 19.19 -13.94
N ASN A 102 -8.08 18.56 -14.58
CA ASN A 102 -9.23 19.22 -15.19
C ASN A 102 -10.53 18.96 -14.42
N ILE A 103 -11.48 19.88 -14.57
CA ILE A 103 -12.86 19.71 -14.11
C ILE A 103 -13.77 19.74 -15.34
N GLU A 104 -14.54 18.68 -15.54
CA GLU A 104 -15.53 18.53 -16.60
C GLU A 104 -16.94 18.52 -15.98
N MET A 105 -17.81 19.38 -16.49
CA MET A 105 -19.21 19.49 -16.06
C MET A 105 -20.10 19.29 -17.27
N GLY A 106 -20.85 18.19 -17.30
CA GLY A 106 -21.81 17.90 -18.38
C GLY A 106 -23.22 17.80 -17.84
N MET A 107 -24.19 18.35 -18.57
CA MET A 107 -25.60 18.28 -18.19
C MET A 107 -26.52 18.43 -19.41
N PRO A 108 -27.63 17.67 -19.48
CA PRO A 108 -28.62 17.83 -20.55
C PRO A 108 -29.51 19.07 -20.36
N GLY A 109 -29.60 19.57 -19.12
CA GLY A 109 -30.36 20.77 -18.76
C GLY A 109 -29.51 22.04 -18.73
N ASN A 110 -29.98 23.04 -18.00
CA ASN A 110 -29.30 24.33 -17.88
C ASN A 110 -28.26 24.32 -16.76
N PHE A 111 -27.09 24.90 -17.01
CA PHE A 111 -26.13 25.27 -15.96
C PHE A 111 -26.54 26.61 -15.34
N THR A 112 -27.10 26.59 -14.13
CA THR A 112 -27.54 27.81 -13.43
C THR A 112 -26.58 28.13 -12.29
N VAL A 113 -25.89 29.29 -12.37
CA VAL A 113 -24.99 29.77 -11.32
C VAL A 113 -25.59 31.03 -10.68
N LYS A 114 -25.77 31.00 -9.35
CA LYS A 114 -26.25 32.15 -8.56
C LYS A 114 -25.15 32.59 -7.61
N ALA A 115 -24.49 33.71 -7.90
CA ALA A 115 -23.42 34.26 -7.06
C ALA A 115 -23.42 35.79 -7.06
N ALA A 116 -22.93 36.40 -5.97
CA ALA A 116 -22.74 37.85 -5.89
C ALA A 116 -21.56 38.35 -6.74
N LYS A 117 -20.57 37.49 -7.02
CA LYS A 117 -19.40 37.78 -7.85
C LYS A 117 -18.95 36.51 -8.58
N HIS A 118 -18.53 36.67 -9.83
CA HIS A 118 -17.84 35.63 -10.60
C HIS A 118 -16.41 36.11 -10.90
N SER A 119 -15.41 35.26 -10.69
CA SER A 119 -14.00 35.58 -10.94
C SER A 119 -13.29 34.35 -11.47
N LEU A 120 -12.81 34.42 -12.70
CA LEU A 120 -11.96 33.39 -13.30
C LEU A 120 -10.54 33.97 -13.34
N VAL A 121 -9.73 33.54 -12.39
CA VAL A 121 -8.32 33.89 -12.26
C VAL A 121 -7.52 32.67 -12.72
N GLY A 122 -6.29 32.86 -13.22
CA GLY A 122 -5.47 31.80 -13.80
C GLY A 122 -5.29 30.53 -12.91
N PRO A 123 -4.65 29.48 -13.43
CA PRO A 123 -4.62 28.18 -12.78
C PRO A 123 -3.94 28.20 -11.40
N ALA A 124 -4.40 27.31 -10.52
CA ALA A 124 -3.80 27.00 -9.24
C ALA A 124 -3.71 25.47 -9.07
N ASN A 125 -2.78 24.99 -8.25
CA ASN A 125 -2.54 23.56 -8.01
C ASN A 125 -2.59 23.25 -6.52
N ALA A 126 -3.04 22.04 -6.17
CA ALA A 126 -3.03 21.54 -4.79
C ALA A 126 -2.62 20.06 -4.80
N ASP A 127 -1.61 19.70 -4.01
CA ASP A 127 -1.21 18.31 -3.81
C ASP A 127 -2.09 17.66 -2.74
N SER A 128 -2.56 16.44 -2.99
CA SER A 128 -3.23 15.62 -1.97
C SER A 128 -2.42 14.35 -1.70
N SER A 129 -2.12 14.09 -0.43
CA SER A 129 -1.47 12.85 -0.02
C SER A 129 -2.52 11.73 0.02
N LEU A 130 -2.48 10.83 -0.97
CA LEU A 130 -3.30 9.63 -0.97
C LEU A 130 -2.74 8.62 0.04
N PRO A 131 -3.60 7.82 0.73
CA PRO A 131 -3.12 6.72 1.53
C PRO A 131 -2.41 5.69 0.62
N LEU A 132 -1.12 5.49 0.87
CA LEU A 132 -0.30 4.48 0.19
C LEU A 132 -0.34 3.20 1.01
N PHE A 133 -0.92 2.14 0.44
CA PHE A 133 -0.82 0.80 1.00
C PHE A 133 0.32 0.08 0.30
N LYS A 134 1.38 -0.22 1.06
CA LYS A 134 2.45 -1.09 0.56
C LYS A 134 1.87 -2.51 0.48
N SER A 135 1.91 -3.13 -0.69
CA SER A 135 1.78 -4.59 -0.72
C SER A 135 2.97 -5.20 0.01
N PRO A 136 2.79 -6.30 0.76
CA PRO A 136 3.93 -7.09 1.19
C PRO A 136 4.71 -7.48 -0.06
N SER A 137 5.96 -7.05 -0.15
CA SER A 137 6.82 -7.34 -1.28
C SER A 137 7.07 -8.83 -1.37
N THR A 138 6.73 -9.42 -2.51
CA THR A 138 7.11 -10.79 -2.90
C THR A 138 8.54 -10.79 -3.45
N GLY A 139 9.48 -10.31 -2.64
CA GLY A 139 10.91 -10.41 -2.90
C GLY A 139 11.61 -10.76 -1.61
N GLU A 140 12.06 -12.00 -1.46
CA GLU A 140 12.79 -12.48 -0.28
C GLU A 140 14.16 -11.79 -0.09
N PHE A 141 14.60 -10.99 -1.07
CA PHE A 141 15.89 -10.30 -1.06
C PHE A 141 15.75 -8.84 -1.48
N GLU A 142 15.94 -7.95 -0.53
CA GLU A 142 15.96 -6.49 -0.68
C GLU A 142 17.41 -5.98 -0.58
N GLY A 143 17.86 -5.17 -1.55
CA GLY A 143 19.22 -4.64 -1.56
C GLY A 143 19.30 -3.21 -2.06
N ARG A 144 20.16 -2.41 -1.44
CA ARG A 144 20.54 -1.06 -1.89
C ARG A 144 22.04 -1.00 -2.11
N TYR A 145 22.46 -0.45 -3.24
CA TYR A 145 23.87 -0.38 -3.62
C TYR A 145 24.37 1.05 -3.50
N ARG A 146 25.55 1.25 -2.92
CA ARG A 146 26.20 2.57 -2.85
C ARG A 146 27.37 2.63 -3.82
N LEU A 147 27.28 3.51 -4.81
CA LEU A 147 28.33 3.73 -5.79
C LEU A 147 29.34 4.75 -5.27
N ARG A 148 30.58 4.31 -5.09
CA ARG A 148 31.72 5.16 -4.75
C ARG A 148 32.69 5.28 -5.93
N LYS A 149 33.32 6.44 -6.05
CA LYS A 149 34.45 6.70 -6.94
C LYS A 149 35.72 6.07 -6.38
N THR A 150 36.76 5.97 -7.20
CA THR A 150 38.09 5.47 -6.82
C THR A 150 38.74 6.29 -5.70
N ASP A 151 38.32 7.55 -5.52
CA ASP A 151 38.74 8.47 -4.45
C ASP A 151 37.80 8.44 -3.22
N GLU A 152 37.01 7.37 -3.07
CA GLU A 152 36.01 7.13 -2.02
C GLU A 152 34.80 8.09 -1.98
N ARG A 153 34.75 9.09 -2.87
CA ARG A 153 33.61 10.02 -2.92
C ARG A 153 32.37 9.34 -3.50
N ALA A 154 31.20 9.75 -3.01
CA ALA A 154 29.93 9.28 -3.57
C ALA A 154 29.78 9.69 -5.05
N PHE A 155 29.26 8.77 -5.87
CA PHE A 155 28.73 9.12 -7.18
C PHE A 155 27.36 9.79 -7.01
N GLN A 156 27.32 11.04 -6.60
CA GLN A 156 26.08 11.81 -6.44
C GLN A 156 25.49 12.25 -7.79
N GLY A 157 24.20 11.98 -8.02
CA GLY A 157 23.46 12.48 -9.19
C GLY A 157 23.84 11.85 -10.53
N TYR A 158 24.34 10.62 -10.54
CA TYR A 158 24.74 9.90 -11.75
C TYR A 158 23.67 8.89 -12.17
N ARG A 159 23.49 8.72 -13.48
CA ARG A 159 22.62 7.67 -14.02
C ARG A 159 23.29 6.31 -13.90
N TYR A 160 22.59 5.34 -13.32
CA TYR A 160 23.05 3.97 -13.15
C TYR A 160 22.12 2.98 -13.87
N LYS A 161 22.66 1.82 -14.23
CA LYS A 161 21.92 0.61 -14.62
C LYS A 161 22.41 -0.58 -13.81
N LEU A 162 21.54 -1.21 -13.03
CA LEU A 162 21.80 -2.48 -12.35
C LEU A 162 21.37 -3.60 -13.26
N MET A 163 22.27 -4.53 -13.54
CA MET A 163 22.03 -5.71 -14.37
C MET A 163 22.32 -6.97 -13.55
N SER A 164 21.66 -8.08 -13.85
CA SER A 164 22.04 -9.40 -13.35
C SER A 164 21.88 -10.44 -14.45
N GLY A 165 22.92 -11.23 -14.72
CA GLY A 165 22.91 -12.23 -15.78
C GLY A 165 22.60 -11.67 -17.18
N GLY A 166 22.88 -10.39 -17.43
CA GLY A 166 22.54 -9.70 -18.68
C GLY A 166 21.12 -9.11 -18.75
N GLN A 167 20.29 -9.31 -17.72
CA GLN A 167 18.96 -8.70 -17.60
C GLN A 167 19.05 -7.39 -16.80
N LEU A 168 18.42 -6.31 -17.28
CA LEU A 168 18.27 -5.06 -16.54
C LEU A 168 17.33 -5.27 -15.35
N LEU A 169 17.84 -5.04 -14.14
CA LEU A 169 17.09 -5.10 -12.89
C LEU A 169 16.52 -3.74 -12.49
N ALA A 170 17.32 -2.67 -12.63
CA ALA A 170 16.87 -1.30 -12.35
C ALA A 170 17.72 -0.27 -13.09
N GLU A 171 17.14 0.89 -13.39
CA GLU A 171 17.87 2.06 -13.84
C GLU A 171 17.36 3.30 -13.11
N GLY A 172 18.24 4.25 -12.83
CA GLY A 172 17.85 5.43 -12.05
C GLY A 172 18.98 6.42 -11.90
N TRP A 173 18.78 7.37 -10.98
CA TRP A 173 19.78 8.35 -10.57
C TRP A 173 20.22 8.04 -9.16
N THR A 174 21.52 8.14 -8.89
CA THR A 174 22.04 7.97 -7.54
C THR A 174 21.72 9.16 -6.65
N SER A 175 21.44 8.90 -5.37
CA SER A 175 21.19 9.92 -4.34
C SER A 175 22.44 10.75 -4.01
N ASP A 176 22.30 11.72 -3.10
CA ASP A 176 23.41 12.54 -2.59
C ASP A 176 24.52 11.73 -1.91
N GLU A 177 24.18 10.55 -1.38
CA GLU A 177 25.13 9.59 -0.80
C GLU A 177 25.64 8.55 -1.82
N GLY A 178 25.25 8.68 -3.09
CA GLY A 178 25.62 7.75 -4.16
C GLY A 178 24.81 6.45 -4.14
N GLU A 179 23.66 6.41 -3.47
CA GLU A 179 22.84 5.21 -3.34
C GLU A 179 21.91 5.02 -4.53
N THR A 180 21.71 3.76 -4.94
CA THR A 180 20.65 3.38 -5.86
C THR A 180 19.30 3.38 -5.17
N GLU A 181 18.22 3.36 -5.95
CA GLU A 181 16.93 2.93 -5.44
C GLU A 181 17.01 1.49 -4.93
N LEU A 182 16.08 1.19 -4.03
CA LEU A 182 15.91 -0.12 -3.43
C LEU A 182 15.44 -1.12 -4.49
N ILE A 183 16.11 -2.26 -4.60
CA ILE A 183 15.69 -3.32 -5.51
C ILE A 183 15.30 -4.56 -4.74
N GLU A 184 14.18 -5.15 -5.18
CA GLU A 184 13.65 -6.40 -4.66
C GLU A 184 13.86 -7.48 -5.72
N THR A 185 14.41 -8.62 -5.31
CA THR A 185 14.60 -9.78 -6.17
C THR A 185 14.00 -11.01 -5.50
N GLY A 186 13.37 -11.89 -6.29
CA GLY A 186 12.77 -13.13 -5.80
C GLY A 186 13.77 -14.29 -5.61
N ALA A 187 15.08 -14.05 -5.78
CA ALA A 187 16.14 -15.04 -5.59
C ALA A 187 17.51 -14.32 -5.49
N PRO A 188 18.51 -14.89 -4.79
CA PRO A 188 19.84 -14.31 -4.71
C PRO A 188 20.50 -14.28 -6.09
N ARG A 189 20.93 -13.09 -6.53
CA ARG A 189 21.47 -12.85 -7.86
C ARG A 189 22.74 -12.00 -7.76
N ALA A 190 23.80 -12.38 -8.49
CA ALA A 190 24.98 -11.52 -8.64
C ALA A 190 24.59 -10.27 -9.45
N ILE A 191 24.86 -9.08 -8.90
CA ILE A 191 24.47 -7.80 -9.51
C ILE A 191 25.70 -7.10 -10.06
N GLN A 192 25.57 -6.59 -11.28
CA GLN A 192 26.54 -5.82 -12.02
C GLN A 192 26.00 -4.40 -12.23
N ALA A 193 26.68 -3.39 -11.68
CA ALA A 193 26.28 -1.99 -11.82
C ALA A 193 27.08 -1.31 -12.95
N TYR A 194 26.38 -0.76 -13.94
CA TYR A 194 26.96 -0.03 -15.06
C TYR A 194 26.66 1.46 -14.95
N LYS A 195 27.68 2.30 -15.13
CA LYS A 195 27.52 3.74 -15.40
C LYS A 195 27.18 3.92 -16.88
N THR A 196 26.08 4.60 -17.18
CA THR A 196 25.80 5.01 -18.57
C THR A 196 26.38 6.40 -18.80
N VAL A 197 27.57 6.48 -19.40
CA VAL A 197 28.19 7.75 -19.77
C VAL A 197 27.53 8.27 -21.05
N MET A 198 26.84 9.40 -20.97
CA MET A 198 26.56 10.23 -22.14
C MET A 198 27.74 11.19 -22.33
N ARG A 199 28.70 10.77 -23.17
CA ARG A 199 29.63 11.52 -24.04
C ARG A 199 30.86 10.64 -24.32
N ASP A 200 31.22 10.52 -25.60
CA ASP A 200 32.31 9.65 -26.10
C ASP A 200 33.72 10.03 -25.60
N ASP A 201 33.88 11.18 -24.95
CA ASP A 201 35.17 11.71 -24.47
C ASP A 201 35.53 11.30 -23.03
N GLN A 202 34.67 10.55 -22.33
CA GLN A 202 34.91 10.08 -20.95
C GLN A 202 34.69 8.57 -20.75
N ARG A 203 35.19 7.75 -21.69
CA ARG A 203 35.33 6.31 -21.47
C ARG A 203 36.36 6.04 -20.37
N ILE A 204 35.90 5.63 -19.20
CA ILE A 204 36.75 5.04 -18.15
C ILE A 204 36.90 3.56 -18.48
N THR A 205 38.09 3.15 -18.87
CA THR A 205 38.48 1.74 -19.08
C THR A 205 39.12 1.20 -17.81
N GLU A 206 38.32 0.88 -16.79
CA GLU A 206 38.82 0.21 -15.59
C GLU A 206 37.90 -0.96 -15.20
N ASP A 207 38.52 -2.08 -14.84
CA ASP A 207 37.88 -3.36 -14.49
C ASP A 207 37.37 -3.32 -13.04
N TRP A 208 36.11 -2.93 -12.91
CA TRP A 208 35.42 -2.65 -11.65
C TRP A 208 34.86 -3.90 -10.96
N ALA A 209 34.98 -5.09 -11.57
CA ALA A 209 34.52 -6.35 -10.97
C ALA A 209 35.22 -6.66 -9.64
N SER A 210 36.41 -6.08 -9.41
CA SER A 210 37.21 -6.25 -8.20
C SER A 210 36.91 -5.25 -7.06
N GLN A 211 36.06 -4.22 -7.30
CA GLN A 211 35.80 -3.14 -6.33
C GLN A 211 34.36 -3.09 -5.81
N LEU A 212 33.55 -4.11 -6.13
CA LEU A 212 32.28 -4.34 -5.44
C LEU A 212 32.58 -4.83 -4.02
N ALA A 213 32.67 -3.91 -3.07
CA ALA A 213 32.50 -4.27 -1.67
C ALA A 213 31.02 -4.61 -1.45
N THR A 214 30.73 -5.89 -1.20
CA THR A 214 29.47 -6.29 -0.57
C THR A 214 29.39 -5.57 0.77
N VAL A 215 28.49 -4.60 0.89
CA VAL A 215 28.13 -4.01 2.18
C VAL A 215 27.13 -4.97 2.82
N ASP A 216 27.61 -6.17 3.18
CA ASP A 216 26.92 -6.99 4.15
C ASP A 216 27.34 -6.49 5.53
N ASP A 217 26.46 -5.72 6.15
CA ASP A 217 26.07 -6.13 7.50
C ASP A 217 25.08 -7.27 7.29
N ALA A 218 25.61 -8.50 7.21
CA ALA A 218 24.82 -9.67 7.52
C ALA A 218 24.33 -9.46 8.96
N ARG A 219 23.14 -8.88 9.12
CA ARG A 219 22.49 -8.82 10.42
C ARG A 219 22.27 -10.27 10.81
N PRO A 220 22.93 -10.78 11.87
CA PRO A 220 22.53 -12.06 12.40
C PRO A 220 21.05 -11.96 12.77
N HIS A 221 20.35 -13.04 12.46
CA HIS A 221 18.95 -13.28 12.72
C HIS A 221 18.53 -12.60 14.02
N LYS A 222 17.69 -11.56 13.95
CA LYS A 222 16.88 -11.24 15.10
C LYS A 222 15.80 -12.31 15.07
N ASP A 223 15.99 -13.35 15.88
CA ASP A 223 14.92 -14.25 16.29
C ASP A 223 13.83 -13.36 16.85
N SER A 224 12.93 -12.95 15.96
CA SER A 224 11.62 -12.50 16.35
C SER A 224 10.98 -13.80 16.79
N PRO A 225 10.57 -13.93 18.07
CA PRO A 225 9.91 -15.14 18.50
C PRO A 225 8.76 -15.36 17.54
N SER A 226 8.77 -16.52 16.87
CA SER A 226 7.58 -17.03 16.24
C SER A 226 6.46 -16.88 17.28
N PRO A 227 5.28 -16.34 16.92
CA PRO A 227 4.15 -16.33 17.84
C PRO A 227 3.67 -17.76 18.20
N PHE A 228 4.34 -18.81 17.70
CA PHE A 228 4.05 -20.21 17.91
C PHE A 228 5.35 -20.96 18.25
N ASP A 229 5.34 -21.74 19.35
CA ASP A 229 6.44 -22.62 19.73
C ASP A 229 6.64 -23.74 18.69
N ASP A 230 7.89 -24.12 18.45
CA ASP A 230 8.29 -25.12 17.45
C ASP A 230 7.75 -26.54 17.74
N GLU A 231 7.18 -26.80 18.92
CA GLU A 231 6.47 -28.04 19.24
C GLU A 231 5.13 -28.19 18.48
N PHE A 232 4.59 -27.14 17.84
CA PHE A 232 3.31 -27.20 17.14
C PHE A 232 3.39 -27.82 15.73
N MET A 233 4.57 -27.85 15.10
CA MET A 233 4.73 -28.26 13.69
C MET A 233 5.07 -29.75 13.51
N ASP A 234 5.42 -30.47 14.58
CA ASP A 234 5.77 -31.89 14.53
C ASP A 234 4.58 -32.85 14.73
N GLU A 235 3.37 -32.36 15.03
CA GLU A 235 2.19 -33.22 15.26
C GLU A 235 1.31 -33.42 14.00
N TYR A 236 1.63 -32.80 12.86
CA TYR A 236 0.79 -32.86 11.63
C TYR A 236 1.54 -33.13 10.33
N LEU A 237 2.68 -33.83 10.38
CA LEU A 237 3.22 -34.48 9.18
C LEU A 237 2.73 -35.94 9.11
N PRO A 238 1.92 -36.32 8.10
CA PRO A 238 1.64 -37.72 7.85
C PRO A 238 2.94 -38.44 7.46
N GLU A 239 3.25 -39.56 8.13
CA GLU A 239 4.35 -40.45 7.76
C GLU A 239 4.22 -40.85 6.28
N GLU A 240 5.33 -40.75 5.56
CA GLU A 240 5.49 -41.14 4.16
C GLU A 240 5.11 -42.62 3.95
N ALA A 241 4.47 -42.89 2.82
CA ALA A 241 4.43 -44.20 2.18
C ALA A 241 4.79 -44.07 0.70
#